data_AF-B7T4Z8-F1
#
_entry.id   AF-B7T4Z8-F1
#
_cell.length_a   1.000
_cell.length_b   1.000
_cell.length_c   1.000
_cell.angle_alpha   90.00
_cell.angle_beta   90.00
_cell.angle_gamma   90.00
#
_symmetry.space_group_name_H-M   'P 1'
#
loop_
_entity.id
_entity.type
_entity.pdbx_description
1 polymer ?
#
loop_
_entity_poly.entity_id
_entity_poly.type
_entity_poly.pdbx_seq_one_letter_code
_entity_poly.pdbx_strand_id
1 'polypeptide(L)'
;MHGNVNEICARLLDSFEPQQRISLLIWTAEDVHDCTSDMNLTDDEAEAVLAEIAECSSHSRYGVGKDTVWSLAKQVREDAARDRKIEVNAEALQKVVALAAQFIRLEEIQSGEGAARRLYPQESEALECITKVING
;
A
#
# COMPACT_ATOMS: atom_id res chain seq x y z
N MET A 1 3.98 19.63 7.86
CA MET A 1 4.88 20.17 6.81
C MET A 1 5.89 19.09 6.49
N HIS A 2 6.22 18.89 5.23
CA HIS A 2 7.19 17.88 4.78
C HIS A 2 8.14 18.49 3.75
N GLY A 3 9.38 18.02 3.75
CA GLY A 3 10.50 18.59 2.99
C GLY A 3 11.76 18.62 3.83
N ASN A 4 12.81 19.23 3.30
CA ASN A 4 14.06 19.38 4.04
C ASN A 4 13.99 20.53 5.07
N VAL A 5 15.02 20.64 5.92
CA VAL A 5 15.09 21.65 6.99
C VAL A 5 14.88 23.07 6.46
N ASN A 6 15.52 23.44 5.34
CA ASN A 6 15.41 24.78 4.78
C ASN A 6 14.00 25.09 4.30
N GLU A 7 13.36 24.13 3.62
CA GLU A 7 11.98 24.27 3.14
C GLU A 7 10.98 24.39 4.28
N ILE A 8 11.15 23.58 5.34
CA ILE A 8 10.31 23.64 6.53
C ILE A 8 10.50 25.00 7.24
N CYS A 9 11.73 25.44 7.44
CA CYS A 9 12.01 26.75 8.05
C CYS A 9 11.41 27.91 7.24
N ALA A 10 11.55 27.89 5.91
CA ALA A 10 10.95 28.91 5.05
C ALA A 10 9.42 28.95 5.19
N ARG A 11 8.75 27.78 5.19
CA ARG A 11 7.30 27.70 5.39
C ARG A 11 6.85 28.14 6.77
N LEU A 12 7.62 27.86 7.82
CA LEU A 12 7.32 28.31 9.17
C LEU A 12 7.36 29.84 9.27
N LEU A 13 8.37 30.47 8.67
CA LEU A 13 8.50 31.94 8.65
C LEU A 13 7.44 32.62 7.80
N ASP A 14 6.91 31.94 6.78
CA ASP A 14 5.78 32.42 5.97
C ASP A 14 4.43 32.28 6.69
N SER A 15 4.29 31.24 7.53
CA SER A 15 3.01 30.88 8.17
C SER A 15 2.81 31.50 9.57
N PHE A 16 3.88 31.87 10.26
CA PHE A 16 3.83 32.30 11.66
C PHE A 16 4.66 33.57 11.90
N GLU A 17 4.19 34.40 12.82
CA GLU A 17 4.95 35.57 13.28
C GLU A 17 6.25 35.12 13.97
N PRO A 18 7.39 35.79 13.74
CA PRO A 18 8.68 35.34 14.27
C PRO A 18 8.74 35.24 15.81
N GLN A 19 7.90 35.98 16.53
CA GLN A 19 7.82 35.93 18.00
C GLN A 19 6.68 35.06 18.54
N GLN A 20 5.91 34.42 17.66
CA GLN A 20 4.81 33.55 18.06
C GLN A 20 5.36 32.28 18.72
N ARG A 21 4.83 31.94 19.91
CA ARG A 21 5.17 30.68 20.57
C ARG A 21 4.41 29.55 19.88
N ILE A 22 5.14 28.58 19.36
CA ILE A 22 4.60 27.38 18.71
C ILE A 22 5.29 26.14 19.28
N SER A 23 4.61 24.99 19.19
CA SER A 23 5.19 23.67 19.42
C SER A 23 5.14 22.89 18.12
N LEU A 24 6.23 22.21 17.77
CA LEU A 24 6.35 21.42 16.55
C LEU A 24 6.64 19.96 16.91
N LEU A 25 6.02 19.06 16.17
CA LEU A 25 6.33 17.64 16.19
C LEU A 25 6.98 17.28 14.86
N ILE A 26 8.19 16.76 14.91
CA ILE A 26 9.02 16.45 13.74
C ILE A 26 9.09 14.93 13.64
N TRP A 27 8.85 14.42 12.44
CA TRP A 27 9.05 13.02 12.08
C TRP A 27 10.21 12.92 11.10
N THR A 28 11.12 12.01 11.38
CA THR A 28 12.22 11.63 10.49
C THR A 28 12.07 10.16 10.05
N ALA A 29 12.83 9.75 9.04
CA ALA A 29 12.82 8.35 8.61
C ALA A 29 13.32 7.42 9.73
N GLU A 30 14.25 7.89 10.56
CA GLU A 30 14.72 7.18 11.75
C GLU A 30 13.59 6.97 12.77
N ASP A 31 12.78 8.01 13.04
CA ASP A 31 11.63 7.88 13.95
C ASP A 31 10.59 6.87 13.43
N VAL A 32 10.39 6.82 12.11
CA VAL A 32 9.51 5.83 11.47
C VAL A 32 10.06 4.43 11.70
N HIS A 33 11.34 4.20 11.40
CA HIS A 33 12.01 2.92 11.62
C HIS A 33 11.92 2.46 13.08
N ASP A 34 12.14 3.36 14.05
CA ASP A 34 12.01 3.04 15.47
C ASP A 34 10.57 2.63 15.83
N CYS A 35 9.58 3.33 15.29
CA CYS A 35 8.18 3.04 15.50
C CYS A 35 7.73 1.72 14.87
N THR A 36 8.39 1.28 13.80
CA THR A 36 8.08 0.08 13.00
C THR A 36 9.22 -0.93 13.00
N SER A 37 9.98 -1.00 14.09
CA SER A 37 11.17 -1.86 14.22
C SER A 37 10.87 -3.35 14.02
N ASP A 38 9.62 -3.78 14.22
CA ASP A 38 9.13 -5.12 13.95
C ASP A 38 8.88 -5.41 12.46
N MET A 39 8.70 -4.37 11.63
CA MET A 39 8.37 -4.50 10.22
C MET A 39 9.60 -4.59 9.31
N ASN A 40 10.79 -4.17 9.77
CA ASN A 40 11.98 -4.02 8.93
C ASN A 40 11.66 -3.30 7.61
N LEU A 41 11.23 -2.03 7.71
CA LEU A 41 10.98 -1.21 6.53
C LEU A 41 12.29 -0.94 5.78
N THR A 42 12.21 -0.74 4.47
CA THR A 42 13.29 -0.10 3.71
C THR A 42 13.26 1.42 3.92
N ASP A 43 14.36 2.10 3.58
CA ASP A 43 14.41 3.57 3.64
C ASP A 43 13.37 4.22 2.72
N ASP A 44 13.14 3.64 1.53
CA ASP A 44 12.10 4.10 0.61
C ASP A 44 10.68 3.93 1.20
N GLU A 45 10.42 2.82 1.90
CA GLU A 45 9.15 2.59 2.60
C GLU A 45 8.97 3.60 3.75
N ALA A 46 10.03 3.92 4.50
CA ALA A 46 9.99 4.90 5.57
C ALA A 46 9.73 6.32 5.04
N GLU A 47 10.35 6.72 3.93
CA GLU A 47 10.10 7.99 3.25
C GLU A 47 8.67 8.08 2.70
N ALA A 48 8.14 6.98 2.15
CA ALA A 48 6.74 6.93 1.72
C ALA A 48 5.78 7.15 2.91
N VAL A 49 6.07 6.58 4.08
CA VAL A 49 5.29 6.85 5.30
C VAL A 49 5.37 8.32 5.72
N LEU A 50 6.53 8.98 5.61
CA LEU A 50 6.64 10.41 5.91
C LEU A 50 5.81 11.27 4.94
N ALA A 51 5.74 10.89 3.66
CA ALA A 51 4.88 11.55 2.69
C ALA A 51 3.40 11.40 3.06
N GLU A 52 2.96 10.18 3.43
CA GLU A 52 1.59 9.93 3.89
C GLU A 52 1.24 10.74 5.15
N ILE A 53 2.16 10.83 6.12
CA ILE A 53 2.00 11.68 7.31
C ILE A 53 1.78 13.15 6.93
N ALA A 54 2.45 13.62 5.87
CA ALA A 54 2.32 14.99 5.38
C ALA A 54 0.94 15.27 4.76
N GLU A 55 0.38 14.28 4.07
CA GLU A 55 -0.93 14.35 3.42
C GLU A 55 -2.10 14.15 4.40
N CYS A 56 -1.81 13.54 5.56
CA CYS A 56 -2.82 13.20 6.55
C CYS A 56 -3.41 14.43 7.29
N SER A 57 -4.40 15.08 6.68
CA SER A 57 -5.09 16.25 7.27
C SER A 57 -6.03 15.92 8.43
N SER A 58 -6.31 14.63 8.67
CA SER A 58 -7.29 14.15 9.66
C SER A 58 -6.77 14.11 11.10
N HIS A 59 -5.45 14.12 11.31
CA HIS A 59 -4.82 14.03 12.65
C HIS A 59 -4.66 15.40 13.35
N SER A 60 -5.43 16.40 12.89
CA SER A 60 -5.29 17.81 13.27
C SER A 60 -5.47 18.11 14.76
N ARG A 61 -6.03 17.20 15.56
CA ARG A 61 -6.32 17.44 16.98
C ARG A 61 -5.26 16.94 17.96
N TYR A 62 -4.56 15.86 17.64
CA TYR A 62 -3.61 15.22 18.56
C TYR A 62 -2.24 14.95 17.94
N GLY A 63 -2.04 15.31 16.67
CA GLY A 63 -0.84 14.96 15.92
C GLY A 63 -0.82 13.49 15.51
N VAL A 64 0.26 13.10 14.85
CA VAL A 64 0.51 11.72 14.43
C VAL A 64 1.29 11.03 15.54
N GLY A 65 0.71 9.98 16.11
CA GLY A 65 1.35 9.13 17.12
C GLY A 65 1.93 7.85 16.54
N LYS A 66 2.62 7.07 17.39
CA LYS A 66 3.24 5.79 17.00
C LYS A 66 2.27 4.83 16.31
N ASP A 67 1.07 4.64 16.87
CA ASP A 67 0.08 3.70 16.32
C ASP A 67 -0.40 4.13 14.91
N THR A 68 -0.48 5.45 14.67
CA THR A 68 -0.77 6.00 13.36
C THR A 68 0.36 5.70 12.38
N VAL A 69 1.62 5.95 12.78
CA VAL A 69 2.80 5.64 11.95
C VAL A 69 2.85 4.16 11.59
N TRP A 70 2.63 3.28 12.56
CA TRP A 70 2.60 1.83 12.34
C TRP A 70 1.48 1.42 11.37
N SER A 71 0.28 2.00 11.52
CA SER A 71 -0.85 1.75 10.62
C SER A 71 -0.58 2.24 9.19
N LEU A 72 0.02 3.42 9.04
CA LEU A 72 0.42 3.96 7.74
C LEU A 72 1.50 3.10 7.08
N ALA A 73 2.52 2.67 7.83
CA ALA A 73 3.56 1.77 7.35
C ALA A 73 2.99 0.44 6.84
N LYS A 74 2.04 -0.13 7.59
CA LYS A 74 1.32 -1.32 7.15
C LYS A 74 0.58 -1.06 5.83
N GLN A 75 -0.14 0.05 5.71
CA GLN A 75 -0.86 0.41 4.49
C GLN A 75 0.09 0.59 3.29
N VAL A 76 1.19 1.35 3.46
CA VAL A 76 2.21 1.55 2.43
C VAL A 76 2.72 0.21 1.89
N ARG A 77 2.99 -0.76 2.77
CA ARG A 77 3.45 -2.08 2.36
C ARG A 77 2.36 -2.91 1.67
N GLU A 78 1.12 -2.85 2.14
CA GLU A 78 -0.01 -3.52 1.50
C GLU A 78 -0.30 -2.94 0.11
N ASP A 79 -0.18 -1.63 -0.04
CA ASP A 79 -0.34 -0.92 -1.30
C ASP A 79 0.79 -1.25 -2.28
N ALA A 80 2.04 -1.23 -1.82
CA ALA A 80 3.19 -1.66 -2.61
C ALA A 80 3.10 -3.14 -3.03
N ALA A 81 2.59 -4.02 -2.16
CA ALA A 81 2.37 -5.42 -2.46
C ALA A 81 1.25 -5.62 -3.49
N ARG A 82 0.18 -4.82 -3.41
CA ARG A 82 -0.95 -4.84 -4.36
C ARG A 82 -0.53 -4.37 -5.75
N ASP A 83 0.32 -3.35 -5.82
CA ASP A 83 0.79 -2.77 -7.09
C ASP A 83 2.03 -3.47 -7.66
N ARG A 84 2.53 -4.51 -6.97
CA ARG A 84 3.68 -5.29 -7.42
C ARG A 84 3.37 -6.00 -8.74
N LYS A 85 3.92 -5.46 -9.82
CA LYS A 85 3.93 -6.10 -11.14
C LYS A 85 5.08 -7.08 -11.23
N ILE A 86 4.77 -8.32 -11.62
CA ILE A 86 5.76 -9.37 -11.85
C ILE A 86 5.71 -9.72 -13.34
N GLU A 87 6.86 -9.68 -14.00
CA GLU A 87 7.00 -10.19 -15.35
C GLU A 87 7.07 -11.72 -15.32
N VAL A 88 6.23 -12.36 -16.11
CA VAL A 88 6.19 -13.81 -16.25
C VAL A 88 6.29 -14.18 -17.73
N ASN A 89 6.95 -15.29 -18.02
CA ASN A 89 6.97 -15.82 -19.37
C ASN A 89 5.53 -16.16 -19.81
N ALA A 90 5.15 -15.72 -21.01
CA ALA A 90 3.79 -15.88 -21.54
C ALA A 90 3.36 -17.36 -21.63
N GLU A 91 4.26 -18.26 -22.02
CA GLU A 91 3.96 -19.70 -22.09
C GLU A 91 3.72 -20.30 -20.70
N ALA A 92 4.52 -19.88 -19.71
CA ALA A 92 4.31 -20.30 -18.32
C ALA A 92 2.98 -19.79 -17.78
N LEU A 93 2.65 -18.52 -18.05
CA LEU A 93 1.38 -17.93 -17.65
C LEU A 93 0.20 -18.64 -18.31
N GLN A 94 0.26 -18.93 -19.60
CA GLN A 94 -0.77 -19.69 -20.31
C GLN A 94 -1.02 -21.07 -19.69
N LYS A 95 0.04 -21.81 -19.33
CA LYS A 95 -0.08 -23.12 -18.68
C LYS A 95 -0.77 -23.02 -17.32
N VAL A 96 -0.39 -22.04 -16.50
CA VAL A 96 -1.00 -21.81 -15.18
C VAL A 96 -2.47 -21.41 -15.31
N VAL A 97 -2.78 -20.48 -16.22
CA VAL A 97 -4.15 -20.03 -16.50
C VAL A 97 -5.02 -21.19 -17.00
N ALA A 98 -4.50 -22.02 -17.91
CA ALA A 98 -5.22 -23.20 -18.39
C ALA A 98 -5.53 -24.19 -17.26
N LEU A 99 -4.56 -24.43 -16.36
CA LEU A 99 -4.74 -25.30 -15.20
C LEU A 99 -5.78 -24.73 -14.22
N ALA A 100 -5.70 -23.45 -13.90
CA ALA A 100 -6.68 -22.77 -13.05
C ALA A 100 -8.09 -22.83 -13.66
N ALA A 101 -8.22 -22.64 -14.97
CA ALA A 101 -9.50 -22.76 -15.67
C ALA A 101 -10.07 -24.19 -15.68
N GLN A 102 -9.22 -25.21 -15.62
CA GLN A 102 -9.68 -26.59 -15.46
C GLN A 102 -10.16 -26.85 -14.03
N PHE A 103 -9.44 -26.32 -13.03
CA PHE A 103 -9.84 -26.43 -11.62
C PHE A 103 -11.21 -25.78 -11.36
N ILE A 104 -11.41 -24.52 -11.78
CA ILE A 104 -12.69 -23.81 -11.63
C ILE A 104 -13.83 -24.58 -12.31
N ARG A 105 -13.60 -25.12 -13.52
CA ARG A 105 -14.60 -25.95 -14.20
C ARG A 105 -14.93 -27.24 -13.45
N LEU A 106 -13.93 -27.87 -12.85
CA LEU A 106 -14.13 -29.09 -12.07
C LEU A 106 -14.93 -28.80 -10.80
N GLU A 107 -14.67 -27.67 -10.12
CA GLU A 107 -15.45 -27.22 -8.96
C GLU A 107 -16.91 -26.93 -9.33
N GLU A 108 -17.18 -26.28 -10.46
CA GLU A 108 -18.55 -26.10 -10.98
C GLU A 108 -19.27 -27.44 -11.20
N ILE A 109 -18.58 -28.45 -11.74
CA ILE A 109 -19.15 -29.77 -11.99
C ILE A 109 -19.42 -30.53 -10.69
N GLN A 110 -18.51 -30.46 -9.71
CA GLN A 110 -18.57 -31.25 -8.48
C GLN A 110 -19.47 -30.62 -7.41
N SER A 111 -19.43 -29.30 -7.29
CA SER A 111 -20.09 -28.54 -6.22
C SER A 111 -21.39 -27.85 -6.69
N GLY A 112 -21.72 -28.01 -7.97
CA GLY A 112 -22.93 -27.49 -8.61
C GLY A 112 -22.75 -26.10 -9.21
N GLU A 113 -23.72 -25.71 -10.04
CA GLU A 113 -23.67 -24.45 -10.80
C GLU A 113 -23.48 -23.23 -9.90
N GLY A 114 -22.54 -22.37 -10.28
CA GLY A 114 -22.13 -21.18 -9.54
C GLY A 114 -21.30 -21.46 -8.30
N ALA A 115 -20.85 -22.70 -8.06
CA ALA A 115 -19.99 -23.01 -6.93
C ALA A 115 -18.62 -22.33 -7.02
N ALA A 116 -18.02 -22.25 -8.22
CA ALA A 116 -16.71 -21.63 -8.36
C ALA A 116 -16.75 -20.13 -8.04
N ARG A 117 -17.80 -19.42 -8.49
CA ARG A 117 -17.98 -18.01 -8.13
C ARG A 117 -18.33 -17.78 -6.66
N ARG A 118 -18.96 -18.74 -5.98
CA ARG A 118 -19.27 -18.65 -4.54
C ARG A 118 -18.08 -18.96 -3.65
N LEU A 119 -17.29 -19.97 -4.02
CA LEU A 119 -16.17 -20.46 -3.23
C LEU A 119 -14.86 -19.72 -3.55
N TYR A 120 -14.68 -19.31 -4.80
CA TYR A 120 -13.45 -18.67 -5.33
C TYR A 120 -13.78 -17.41 -6.16
N PRO A 121 -14.44 -16.39 -5.57
CA PRO A 121 -14.90 -15.22 -6.31
C PRO A 121 -13.74 -14.42 -6.92
N GLN A 122 -12.67 -14.20 -6.15
CA GLN A 122 -11.52 -13.38 -6.58
C GLN A 122 -10.71 -14.09 -7.68
N GLU A 123 -10.52 -15.39 -7.54
CA GLU A 123 -9.79 -16.22 -8.50
C GLU A 123 -10.57 -16.35 -9.81
N SER A 124 -11.90 -16.49 -9.74
CA SER A 124 -12.76 -16.54 -10.92
C SER A 124 -12.69 -15.23 -11.72
N GLU A 125 -12.76 -14.09 -11.03
CA GLU A 125 -12.64 -12.76 -11.65
C GLU A 125 -11.24 -12.53 -12.25
N ALA A 126 -10.19 -12.85 -11.50
CA ALA A 126 -8.82 -12.73 -11.97
C ALA A 126 -8.57 -13.60 -13.22
N LEU A 127 -9.08 -14.83 -13.23
CA LEU A 127 -8.98 -15.74 -14.36
C LEU A 127 -9.71 -15.20 -15.60
N GLU A 128 -10.92 -14.64 -15.45
CA GLU A 128 -11.64 -14.01 -16.55
C GLU A 128 -10.87 -12.82 -17.13
N CYS A 129 -10.31 -11.95 -16.27
CA CYS A 129 -9.51 -10.81 -16.68
C CYS A 129 -8.26 -11.23 -17.45
N ILE A 130 -7.48 -12.16 -16.91
CA ILE A 130 -6.23 -12.63 -17.54
C ILE A 130 -6.52 -13.37 -18.86
N THR A 131 -7.58 -14.18 -18.90
CA THR A 131 -7.96 -14.92 -20.12
C THR A 131 -8.34 -13.98 -21.27
N LYS A 132 -9.02 -12.85 -20.96
CA LYS A 132 -9.32 -11.82 -21.96
C LYS A 132 -8.06 -11.17 -22.53
N VAL A 133 -7.05 -10.93 -21.69
CA VAL A 133 -5.77 -10.33 -22.10
C VAL A 133 -4.92 -11.31 -22.92
N ILE A 134 -4.94 -12.61 -22.59
CA ILE A 134 -4.16 -13.61 -23.32
C ILE A 134 -4.77 -13.92 -24.70
N ASN A 135 -6.09 -13.88 -24.83
CA ASN A 135 -6.81 -14.27 -26.06
C ASN A 135 -7.23 -13.10 -26.95
N GLY A 136 -7.12 -11.85 -26.48
CA GLY A 136 -7.40 -10.63 -27.23
C GLY A 136 -6.15 -10.09 -27.89
#